data_AF-A0A841YHC2-F1
#
_entry.id   AF-A0A841YHC2-F1
#
_cell.length_a   1.000
_cell.length_b   1.000
_cell.length_c   1.000
_cell.angle_alpha   90.00
_cell.angle_beta   90.00
_cell.angle_gamma   90.00
#
_symmetry.space_group_name_H-M   'P 1'
#
loop_
_entity.id
_entity.type
_entity.pdbx_description
1 polymer ?
#
loop_
_entity_poly.entity_id
_entity_poly.type
_entity_poly.pdbx_seq_one_letter_code
_entity_poly.pdbx_strand_id
1 'polypeptide(L)' 'MGVRDIFYPKLKKTQYYFVSFVFGQPVVFGQVTVEIDTESYQPLTVERMEEIKRRINLSYPQAIILAIIPLENEEGPS' A
#
# COMPACT_ATOMS: atom_id res chain seq x y z
N MET A 1 35.55 -9.40 -8.58
CA MET A 1 34.17 -9.58 -8.10
C MET A 1 34.19 -9.35 -6.59
N GLY A 2 33.70 -8.18 -6.16
CA GLY A 2 33.96 -7.64 -4.83
C GLY A 2 32.90 -8.06 -3.81
N VAL A 3 33.36 -8.32 -2.59
CA VAL A 3 32.59 -8.70 -1.38
C VAL A 3 31.56 -7.61 -0.93
N ARG A 4 31.42 -6.52 -1.71
CA ARG A 4 30.55 -5.37 -1.40
C ARG A 4 29.07 -5.59 -1.75
N ASP A 5 28.74 -6.54 -2.63
CA ASP A 5 27.35 -6.81 -3.03
C ASP A 5 26.52 -7.59 -1.98
N ILE A 6 27.16 -8.14 -0.95
CA ILE A 6 26.48 -8.97 0.07
C ILE A 6 25.92 -8.11 1.24
N PHE A 7 26.43 -6.89 1.41
CA PHE A 7 26.16 -6.04 2.58
C PHE A 7 25.24 -4.84 2.32
N TYR A 8 24.81 -4.61 1.08
CA TYR A 8 23.70 -3.71 0.82
C TYR A 8 22.42 -4.54 0.80
N PRO A 9 21.66 -4.67 1.91
CA PRO A 9 20.31 -5.18 1.80
C PRO A 9 19.61 -4.24 0.82
N LYS A 10 19.11 -4.79 -0.30
CA LYS A 10 18.20 -4.08 -1.20
C LYS A 10 17.21 -3.34 -0.29
N LEU A 11 17.34 -2.01 -0.23
CA LEU A 11 16.42 -1.15 0.51
C LEU A 11 15.04 -1.46 -0.08
N LYS A 12 14.27 -2.30 0.61
CA LYS A 12 12.88 -2.56 0.26
C LYS A 12 12.22 -1.19 0.29
N LYS A 13 11.80 -0.71 -0.87
CA LYS A 13 11.08 0.54 -0.94
C LYS A 13 9.67 0.24 -0.43
N THR A 14 9.25 0.89 0.64
CA THR A 14 7.88 0.78 1.12
C THR A 14 7.03 1.78 0.33
N GLN A 15 5.95 1.29 -0.27
CA GLN A 15 4.97 2.14 -0.95
C GLN A 15 3.72 2.25 -0.09
N TYR A 16 3.31 3.49 0.14
CA TYR A 16 2.16 3.82 0.96
C TYR A 16 0.95 4.05 0.07
N TYR A 17 -0.20 3.49 0.47
CA TYR A 17 -1.46 3.69 -0.22
C TYR A 17 -2.48 4.22 0.77
N PHE A 18 -3.05 5.39 0.45
CA PHE A 18 -4.19 5.91 1.19
C PHE A 18 -5.47 5.26 0.66
N VAL A 19 -6.22 4.61 1.55
CA VAL A 19 -7.41 3.85 1.20
C VAL A 19 -8.59 4.42 1.95
N SER A 20 -9.59 4.89 1.20
CA SER A 20 -10.89 5.32 1.75
C SER A 20 -11.94 4.26 1.45
N PHE A 21 -12.71 3.86 2.45
CA PHE A 21 -13.74 2.83 2.33
C PHE A 21 -14.92 3.14 3.25
N VAL A 22 -16.04 2.46 2.99
CA VAL A 22 -17.22 2.48 3.86
C VAL A 22 -17.57 1.07 4.30
N PHE A 23 -18.07 0.92 5.52
CA PHE A 23 -18.42 -0.40 6.07
C PHE A 23 -19.57 -0.31 7.09
N GLY A 24 -20.22 -1.44 7.35
CA GLY A 24 -21.27 -1.58 8.37
C GLY A 24 -22.67 -1.12 7.97
N GLN A 25 -23.62 -1.38 8.86
CA GLN A 25 -25.01 -0.88 8.84
C GLN A 25 -25.35 -0.37 10.26
N PRO A 26 -25.44 0.95 10.51
CA PRO A 26 -25.38 2.06 9.55
C PRO A 26 -23.99 2.24 8.91
N VAL A 27 -23.96 2.90 7.76
CA VAL A 27 -22.73 3.09 6.97
C VAL A 27 -21.77 4.03 7.70
N VAL A 28 -20.54 3.56 7.94
CA VAL A 28 -19.46 4.32 8.56
C VAL A 28 -18.33 4.52 7.56
N PHE A 29 -17.72 5.72 7.55
CA PHE A 29 -16.54 6.02 6.74
C PHE A 29 -15.26 5.60 7.48
N GLY A 30 -14.40 4.87 6.78
CA GLY A 30 -13.08 4.45 7.22
C GLY A 30 -11.99 4.98 6.28
N GLN A 31 -10.86 5.37 6.87
CA GLN A 31 -9.66 5.77 6.15
C GLN A 31 -8.47 5.07 6.79
N VAL A 32 -7.65 4.41 5.98
CA VAL A 32 -6.42 3.77 6.45
C VAL A 32 -5.29 3.95 5.45
N THR A 33 -4.07 3.95 5.95
CA THR A 33 -2.86 3.89 5.14
C THR A 33 -2.38 2.45 5.11
N VAL A 34 -2.22 1.90 3.91
CA VAL A 34 -1.70 0.54 3.71
C VAL A 34 -0.25 0.64 3.25
N GLU A 35 0.63 0.02 4.02
CA GLU A 35 2.06 -0.10 3.71
C GLU A 35 2.30 -1.40 2.98
N ILE A 36 2.95 -1.33 1.82
CA ILE A 36 3.35 -2.54 1.11
C ILE A 36 4.81 -2.45 0.69
N ASP A 37 5.61 -3.36 1.24
CA ASP A 37 6.98 -3.56 0.83
C ASP A 37 7.04 -3.93 -0.65
N THR A 38 7.90 -3.24 -1.39
CA THR A 38 8.17 -3.53 -2.79
C THR A 38 9.66 -3.38 -3.09
N GLU A 39 10.16 -4.14 -4.05
CA GLU A 39 11.54 -3.98 -4.53
C GLU A 39 11.69 -2.71 -5.39
N SER A 40 10.59 -2.16 -5.92
CA SER A 40 10.59 -0.93 -6.72
C SER A 40 9.22 -0.25 -6.67
N TYR A 41 9.16 1.08 -6.84
CA TYR A 41 7.88 1.78 -6.89
C TYR A 41 7.09 1.29 -8.09
N GLN A 42 6.00 0.55 -7.83
CA GLN A 42 5.18 -0.02 -8.90
C GLN A 42 3.98 0.89 -9.13
N PRO A 43 3.55 1.07 -10.39
CA PRO A 43 2.26 1.68 -10.66
C PRO A 43 1.15 0.86 -10.01
N LEU A 44 0.01 1.50 -9.70
CA LEU A 44 -1.15 0.82 -9.13
C LEU A 44 -1.69 -0.19 -10.16
N THR A 45 -1.38 -1.48 -9.97
CA THR A 45 -1.90 -2.57 -10.78
C THR A 45 -3.16 -3.16 -10.17
N VAL A 46 -3.95 -3.88 -10.98
CA VAL A 46 -5.15 -4.58 -10.52
C VAL A 46 -4.81 -5.57 -9.40
N GLU A 47 -3.72 -6.33 -9.53
CA GLU A 47 -3.25 -7.26 -8.50
C GLU A 47 -2.98 -6.55 -7.17
N ARG A 48 -2.38 -5.35 -7.21
CA ARG A 48 -2.10 -4.56 -6.01
C ARG A 48 -3.37 -4.03 -5.36
N MET A 49 -4.34 -3.61 -6.17
CA MET A 49 -5.67 -3.21 -5.68
C MET A 49 -6.39 -4.38 -5.01
N GLU A 50 -6.28 -5.60 -5.56
CA GLU A 50 -6.85 -6.80 -4.95
C GLU A 50 -6.16 -7.17 -3.64
N GLU A 51 -4.83 -7.04 -3.56
CA GLU A 51 -4.09 -7.24 -2.30
C GLU A 51 -4.55 -6.25 -1.22
N ILE A 52 -4.67 -4.96 -1.57
CA ILE A 52 -5.18 -3.92 -0.68
C ILE A 52 -6.61 -4.26 -0.24
N LYS A 53 -7.50 -4.58 -1.18
CA LYS A 53 -8.88 -5.01 -0.88
C LYS A 53 -8.93 -6.18 0.09
N ARG A 54 -8.09 -7.19 -0.13
CA ARG A 54 -8.01 -8.36 0.74
C ARG A 54 -7.58 -7.98 2.15
N ARG A 55 -6.57 -7.13 2.31
CA ARG A 55 -6.12 -6.65 3.63
C ARG A 55 -7.21 -5.86 4.36
N ILE A 56 -7.90 -4.96 3.66
CA ILE A 56 -9.02 -4.20 4.24
C ILE A 56 -10.14 -5.13 4.67
N ASN A 57 -10.53 -6.09 3.83
CA ASN A 57 -11.60 -7.04 4.15
C ASN A 57 -11.30 -7.94 5.34
N LEU A 58 -10.03 -8.20 5.66
CA LEU A 58 -9.64 -8.94 6.87
C LEU A 58 -9.93 -8.15 8.15
N SER A 59 -9.76 -6.83 8.13
CA SER A 59 -9.96 -5.95 9.29
C SER A 59 -11.38 -5.39 9.34
N TYR A 60 -11.99 -5.15 8.18
CA TYR A 60 -13.30 -4.55 8.00
C TYR A 60 -14.12 -5.44 7.05
N PRO A 61 -14.75 -6.51 7.56
CA PRO A 61 -15.60 -7.35 6.74
C PRO A 61 -16.74 -6.50 6.12
N GLN A 62 -17.02 -6.76 4.84
CA GLN A 62 -18.01 -6.00 4.04
C GLN A 62 -17.62 -4.54 3.73
N ALA A 63 -16.33 -4.19 3.80
CA ALA A 63 -15.86 -2.87 3.38
C ALA A 63 -15.98 -2.69 1.86
N ILE A 64 -16.59 -1.58 1.43
CA ILE A 64 -16.60 -1.12 0.06
C ILE A 64 -15.55 -0.03 -0.08
N ILE A 65 -14.50 -0.31 -0.86
CA ILE A 65 -13.45 0.67 -1.13
C ILE A 65 -13.96 1.71 -2.12
N LEU A 66 -13.83 2.98 -1.74
CA LEU A 66 -14.20 4.13 -2.55
C LEU A 66 -13.01 4.63 -3.37
N ALA A 67 -11.84 4.75 -2.75
CA ALA A 67 -10.64 5.27 -3.39
C ALA A 67 -9.38 4.60 -2.84
N ILE A 68 -8.41 4.38 -3.74
CA ILE A 68 -7.05 3.96 -3.42
C ILE A 68 -6.12 4.96 -4.09
N ILE A 69 -5.35 5.69 -3.30
CA ILE A 69 -4.45 6.74 -3.78
C ILE A 69 -3.03 6.31 -3.39
N PRO A 70 -2.13 6.04 -4.36
CA PRO A 70 -0.72 5.86 -4.03
C PRO A 70 -0.18 7.17 -3.47
N LEU A 71 0.41 7.13 -2.28
CA LEU A 71 1.13 8.25 -1.73
C LEU A 71 2.54 8.21 -2.31
N GLU A 72 2.85 9.15 -3.19
CA GLU A 72 4.22 9.36 -3.66
C GLU A 72 5.08 9.66 -2.44
N ASN A 73 6.14 8.86 -2.24
CA ASN A 73 7.15 9.20 -1.25
C ASN A 73 7.74 10.54 -1.66
N GLU A 74 7.83 11.47 -0.71
CA GLU A 74 8.70 12.64 -0.78
C GLU A 74 10.18 12.17 -0.81
N GLU A 75 10.60 11.51 -1.89
CA GLU A 75 11.98 11.67 -2.37
C GLU A 75 12.02 13.05 -3.07
N GLY A 76 11.83 14.10 -2.27
CA GLY A 76 12.17 15.45 -2.69
C GLY A 76 13.65 15.49 -3.06
N PRO A 77 14.05 16.33 -4.04
CA PRO A 77 15.44 16.42 -4.45
C PRO A 77 16.27 16.86 -3.24
N SER A 78 17.12 15.96 -2.72
CA SER A 78 18.23 16.30 -1.82
C SER A 78 19.50 16.50 -2.63
#